data_AF-A0A4Q3E432-F1
#
_entry.id   AF-A0A4Q3E432-F1
#
_cell.length_a   1.000
_cell.length_b   1.000
_cell.length_c   1.000
_cell.angle_alpha   90.00
_cell.angle_beta   90.00
_cell.angle_gamma   90.00
#
_symmetry.space_group_name_H-M   'P 1'
#
loop_
_entity.id
_entity.type
_entity.pdbx_description
1 polymer ?
#
loop_
_entity_poly.entity_id
_entity_poly.type
_entity_poly.pdbx_seq_one_letter_code
_entity_poly.pdbx_strand_id
1 'polypeptide(L)'
;MKRPLVIFYTIILYAIVQLIWWGSLLIEAKPQKITMIMGEGSVFAVIFAVGAYYLHQSLNKEIKLQEQKRNFLLSVTHELKSPLASIKILLQTIQKRDLPKAQVVDFIEKSLTDIERLDDMVENMLLASKIDNSSYTFPKASFSLSNLVDNIVNRLQISKCDCNQQIIEVEIEPKIEITGDKFALTSVVTNLIENAVKYSKPCEALNVKLFKKEGKIHLQ
;
A
#
# COMPACT_ATOMS: atom_id res chain seq x y z
N MET A 1 -10.60 2.65 21.98
CA MET A 1 -9.20 3.10 21.77
C MET A 1 -8.55 3.80 22.96
N LYS A 2 -9.25 4.59 23.81
CA LYS A 2 -8.58 5.27 24.96
C LYS A 2 -8.25 4.36 26.16
N ARG A 3 -8.94 3.21 26.32
CA ARG A 3 -8.81 2.35 27.51
C ARG A 3 -7.39 1.80 27.76
N PRO A 4 -6.64 1.29 26.76
CA PRO A 4 -5.28 0.79 26.99
C PRO A 4 -4.28 1.90 27.35
N LEU A 5 -4.39 3.07 26.71
CA LEU A 5 -3.57 4.24 27.03
C LEU A 5 -3.88 4.78 28.43
N VAL A 6 -5.15 4.82 28.82
CA VAL A 6 -5.55 5.22 30.18
C VAL A 6 -4.99 4.24 31.22
N ILE A 7 -5.09 2.93 30.97
CA ILE A 7 -4.48 1.91 31.85
C ILE A 7 -2.95 2.07 31.91
N PHE A 8 -2.30 2.33 30.79
CA PHE A 8 -0.86 2.55 30.73
C PHE A 8 -0.41 3.77 31.52
N TYR A 9 -1.03 4.94 31.31
CA TYR A 9 -0.69 6.16 32.03
C TYR A 9 -1.04 6.08 33.52
N THR A 10 -2.10 5.36 33.89
CA THR A 10 -2.44 5.14 35.31
C THR A 10 -1.43 4.23 36.00
N ILE A 11 -0.92 3.18 35.33
CA ILE A 11 0.17 2.34 35.86
C ILE A 11 1.46 3.16 35.99
N ILE A 12 1.78 4.01 35.00
CA ILE A 12 2.96 4.88 35.06
C ILE A 12 2.87 5.85 36.24
N LEU A 13 1.73 6.52 36.38
CA LEU A 13 1.49 7.46 37.47
C LEU A 13 1.60 6.75 38.83
N TYR A 14 1.00 5.55 38.95
CA TYR A 14 1.09 4.74 40.15
C TYR A 14 2.54 4.37 40.52
N ALA A 15 3.34 3.94 39.54
CA ALA A 15 4.75 3.60 39.75
C ALA A 15 5.58 4.81 40.19
N ILE A 16 5.34 5.99 39.62
CA ILE A 16 6.00 7.24 40.02
C ILE A 16 5.64 7.61 41.46
N VAL A 17 4.36 7.53 41.82
CA VAL A 17 3.89 7.81 43.19
C VAL A 17 4.53 6.85 44.19
N GLN A 18 4.62 5.56 43.88
CA GLN A 18 5.31 4.60 44.74
C GLN A 18 6.80 4.92 44.88
N LEU A 19 7.51 5.23 43.79
CA LEU A 19 8.93 5.60 43.84
C LEU A 19 9.20 6.82 44.73
N ILE A 20 8.33 7.83 44.65
CA ILE A 20 8.43 9.04 45.48
C ILE A 20 8.18 8.69 46.96
N TRP A 21 7.14 7.91 47.25
CA TRP A 21 6.82 7.51 48.62
C TRP A 21 7.96 6.68 49.26
N TRP A 22 8.43 5.63 48.58
CA TRP A 22 9.55 4.81 49.06
C TRP A 22 10.84 5.62 49.21
N GLY A 23 11.10 6.56 48.30
CA GLY A 23 12.23 7.48 48.40
C GLY A 23 12.20 8.34 49.66
N SER A 24 11.04 8.96 49.96
CA SER A 24 10.85 9.76 51.18
C SER A 24 11.06 8.94 52.44
N LEU A 25 10.47 7.74 52.50
CA LEU A 25 10.58 6.84 53.65
C LEU A 25 12.04 6.40 53.90
N LEU A 26 12.80 6.13 52.83
CA LEU A 26 14.21 5.73 52.92
C LEU A 26 15.11 6.88 53.41
N ILE A 27 14.81 8.11 53.00
CA ILE A 27 15.55 9.31 53.42
C ILE A 27 15.33 9.57 54.93
N GLU A 28 14.09 9.45 55.41
CA GLU A 28 13.76 9.58 56.83
C GLU A 28 14.42 8.47 57.68
N ALA A 29 14.45 7.23 57.17
CA ALA A 29 15.01 6.10 57.90
C ALA A 29 16.55 6.09 57.97
N LYS A 30 17.25 6.61 56.95
CA LYS A 30 18.73 6.59 56.86
C LYS A 30 19.29 7.90 56.28
N PRO A 31 19.32 9.00 57.05
CA PRO A 31 19.72 10.33 56.56
C PRO A 31 21.19 10.42 56.11
N GLN A 32 22.06 9.52 56.56
CA GLN A 32 23.48 9.49 56.15
C GLN A 32 23.70 8.93 54.73
N LYS A 33 22.69 8.30 54.11
CA LYS A 33 22.80 7.63 52.81
C LYS A 33 22.09 8.35 51.66
N ILE A 34 21.72 9.62 51.83
CA ILE A 34 20.92 10.39 50.86
C ILE A 34 21.56 10.41 49.46
N THR A 35 22.88 10.58 49.36
CA THR A 35 23.59 10.63 48.07
C THR A 35 23.50 9.31 47.29
N MET A 36 23.57 8.17 47.97
CA MET A 36 23.41 6.84 47.38
C MET A 36 21.96 6.61 46.92
N ILE A 37 20.99 6.97 47.77
CA ILE A 37 19.55 6.81 47.48
C ILE A 37 19.14 7.68 46.27
N MET A 38 19.64 8.92 46.18
CA MET A 38 19.43 9.77 45.01
C MET A 38 20.08 9.19 43.74
N GLY A 39 21.30 8.65 43.86
CA GLY A 39 22.00 8.00 42.75
C GLY A 39 21.21 6.81 42.19
N GLU A 40 20.84 5.86 43.04
CA GLU A 40 20.03 4.68 42.64
C GLU A 40 18.67 5.11 42.09
N GLY A 41 17.98 6.05 42.75
CA GLY A 41 16.71 6.59 42.30
C GLY A 41 16.78 7.23 40.91
N SER A 42 17.87 7.95 40.61
CA SER A 42 18.10 8.55 39.29
C SER A 42 18.26 7.49 38.20
N VAL A 43 18.96 6.39 38.48
CA VAL A 43 19.13 5.27 37.54
C VAL A 43 17.79 4.59 37.27
N PHE A 44 16.99 4.33 38.32
CA PHE A 44 15.64 3.77 38.14
C PHE A 44 14.73 4.70 37.34
N ALA A 45 14.78 6.01 37.60
CA ALA A 45 14.00 7.00 36.86
C ALA A 45 14.36 7.02 35.37
N VAL A 46 15.65 6.95 35.03
CA VAL A 46 16.13 6.90 33.64
C VAL A 46 15.66 5.62 32.96
N ILE A 47 15.85 4.46 33.57
CA ILE A 47 15.40 3.17 33.01
C ILE A 47 13.89 3.18 32.78
N PHE A 48 13.13 3.68 33.75
CA PHE A 48 11.67 3.77 33.67
C PHE A 48 11.22 4.72 32.56
N ALA A 49 11.84 5.89 32.43
CA ALA A 49 11.54 6.86 31.37
C ALA A 49 11.83 6.28 29.97
N VAL A 50 12.97 5.60 29.81
CA VAL A 50 13.34 4.93 28.55
C VAL A 50 12.35 3.80 28.22
N GLY A 51 12.00 2.96 29.21
CA GLY A 51 11.02 1.89 29.04
C GLY A 51 9.64 2.43 28.64
N ALA A 52 9.16 3.47 29.33
CA ALA A 52 7.91 4.13 29.01
C ALA A 52 7.91 4.74 27.61
N TYR A 53 9.03 5.34 27.18
CA TYR A 53 9.21 5.89 25.85
C TYR A 53 9.09 4.82 24.76
N TYR A 54 9.85 3.72 24.87
CA TYR A 54 9.79 2.62 23.89
C TYR A 54 8.41 1.96 23.85
N LEU A 55 7.78 1.77 25.00
CA LEU A 55 6.45 1.17 25.07
C LEU A 55 5.38 2.08 24.44
N HIS A 56 5.44 3.39 24.70
CA HIS A 56 4.57 4.36 24.05
C HIS A 56 4.77 4.38 22.53
N GLN A 57 6.02 4.34 22.06
CA GLN A 57 6.33 4.27 20.64
C GLN A 57 5.77 2.99 19.99
N SER A 58 5.92 1.84 20.66
CA SER A 58 5.38 0.55 20.21
C SER A 58 3.85 0.57 20.11
N LEU A 59 3.16 1.08 21.13
CA LEU A 59 1.71 1.21 21.13
C LEU A 59 1.20 2.12 20.01
N ASN A 60 1.85 3.27 19.80
CA ASN A 60 1.49 4.18 18.71
C ASN A 60 1.72 3.54 17.34
N LYS A 61 2.78 2.76 17.18
CA LYS A 61 3.04 2.01 15.94
C LYS A 61 1.94 0.98 15.68
N GLU A 62 1.56 0.22 16.70
CA GLU A 62 0.48 -0.77 16.59
C GLU A 62 -0.85 -0.11 16.23
N ILE A 63 -1.22 0.99 16.90
CA ILE A 63 -2.44 1.73 16.60
C ILE A 63 -2.45 2.23 15.15
N LYS A 64 -1.34 2.82 14.68
CA LYS A 64 -1.22 3.28 13.29
C LYS A 64 -1.38 2.13 12.29
N LEU A 65 -0.77 0.98 12.56
CA LEU A 65 -0.91 -0.22 11.72
C LEU A 65 -2.37 -0.71 11.68
N GLN A 66 -3.05 -0.73 12.82
CA GLN A 66 -4.46 -1.12 12.89
C GLN A 66 -5.36 -0.13 12.14
N GLU A 67 -5.10 1.17 12.24
CA GLU A 67 -5.82 2.20 11.49
C GLU A 67 -5.59 2.07 9.98
N GLN A 68 -4.35 1.81 9.55
CA GLN A 68 -4.01 1.55 8.15
C GLN A 68 -4.75 0.32 7.61
N LYS A 69 -4.74 -0.80 8.35
CA LYS A 69 -5.49 -2.02 7.98
C LYS A 69 -6.99 -1.75 7.86
N ARG A 70 -7.57 -1.02 8.81
CA ARG A 70 -8.99 -0.68 8.77
C ARG A 70 -9.32 0.22 7.57
N ASN A 71 -8.51 1.25 7.33
CA ASN A 71 -8.72 2.16 6.20
C ASN A 71 -8.59 1.43 4.86
N PHE A 72 -7.63 0.50 4.74
CA PHE A 72 -7.48 -0.38 3.59
C PHE A 72 -8.76 -1.21 3.37
N LEU A 73 -9.25 -1.91 4.39
CA LEU A 73 -10.48 -2.71 4.29
C LEU A 73 -11.71 -1.88 3.88
N LEU A 74 -11.82 -0.66 4.41
CA LEU A 74 -12.89 0.26 4.03
C LEU A 74 -12.78 0.66 2.56
N SER A 75 -11.58 1.06 2.11
CA SER A 75 -11.33 1.43 0.71
C SER A 75 -11.67 0.29 -0.24
N VAL A 76 -11.16 -0.91 0.04
CA VAL A 76 -11.45 -2.13 -0.71
C VAL A 76 -12.95 -2.39 -0.81
N THR A 77 -13.67 -2.29 0.32
CA THR A 77 -15.12 -2.52 0.33
C THR A 77 -15.86 -1.52 -0.55
N HIS A 78 -15.44 -0.25 -0.55
CA HIS A 78 -16.02 0.78 -1.39
C HIS A 78 -15.76 0.53 -2.88
N GLU A 79 -14.53 0.18 -3.23
CA GLU A 79 -14.14 -0.12 -4.61
C GLU A 79 -14.84 -1.36 -5.16
N LEU A 80 -15.07 -2.40 -4.35
CA LEU A 80 -15.83 -3.60 -4.76
C LEU A 80 -17.32 -3.31 -4.92
N LYS A 81 -17.90 -2.49 -4.04
CA LYS A 81 -19.35 -2.25 -4.02
C LYS A 81 -19.86 -1.53 -5.27
N SER A 82 -19.04 -0.67 -5.87
CA SER A 82 -19.40 0.11 -7.07
C SER A 82 -19.69 -0.77 -8.30
N PRO A 83 -18.75 -1.60 -8.80
CA PRO A 83 -19.00 -2.51 -9.92
C PRO A 83 -20.09 -3.55 -9.59
N LEU A 84 -20.15 -4.07 -8.36
CA LEU A 84 -21.25 -4.95 -7.93
C LEU A 84 -22.63 -4.29 -8.04
N ALA A 85 -22.74 -3.02 -7.66
CA ALA A 85 -23.99 -2.27 -7.79
C ALA A 85 -24.33 -2.00 -9.27
N SER A 86 -23.33 -1.67 -10.09
CA SER A 86 -23.46 -1.50 -11.54
C SER A 86 -24.02 -2.77 -12.21
N ILE A 87 -23.36 -3.91 -12.02
CA ILE A 87 -23.79 -5.23 -12.53
C ILE A 87 -25.23 -5.53 -12.08
N LYS A 88 -25.52 -5.35 -10.79
CA LYS A 88 -26.86 -5.60 -10.25
C LYS A 88 -27.93 -4.76 -10.94
N ILE A 89 -27.68 -3.47 -11.16
CA ILE A 89 -28.63 -2.56 -11.81
C ILE A 89 -28.83 -2.96 -13.28
N LEU A 90 -27.75 -3.27 -14.01
CA LEU A 90 -27.82 -3.70 -15.41
C LEU A 90 -28.65 -4.98 -15.54
N LEU A 91 -28.33 -6.01 -14.73
CA LEU A 91 -29.07 -7.28 -14.73
C LEU A 91 -30.53 -7.12 -14.30
N GLN A 92 -30.82 -6.28 -13.29
CA GLN A 92 -32.19 -5.97 -12.90
C GLN A 92 -32.96 -5.24 -14.01
N THR A 93 -32.29 -4.43 -14.82
CA THR A 93 -32.89 -3.71 -15.94
C THR A 93 -33.25 -4.67 -17.06
N ILE A 94 -32.34 -5.60 -17.40
CA ILE A 94 -32.61 -6.69 -18.36
C ILE A 94 -33.79 -7.55 -17.89
N GLN A 95 -33.86 -7.87 -16.59
CA GLN A 95 -34.93 -8.72 -16.05
C GLN A 95 -36.31 -8.03 -16.06
N LYS A 96 -36.38 -6.71 -15.84
CA LYS A 96 -37.64 -5.98 -15.63
C LYS A 96 -38.19 -5.27 -16.86
N ARG A 97 -37.36 -4.99 -17.86
CA ARG A 97 -37.74 -4.21 -19.04
C ARG A 97 -37.62 -5.05 -20.30
N ASP A 98 -38.55 -4.83 -21.22
CA ASP A 98 -38.40 -5.34 -22.58
C ASP A 98 -37.43 -4.42 -23.34
N LEU A 99 -36.22 -4.91 -23.59
CA LEU A 99 -35.13 -4.16 -24.20
C LEU A 99 -34.82 -4.72 -25.59
N PRO A 100 -34.46 -3.87 -26.56
CA PRO A 100 -33.92 -4.35 -27.83
C PRO A 100 -32.71 -5.24 -27.60
N LYS A 101 -32.55 -6.30 -28.42
CA LYS A 101 -31.45 -7.26 -28.31
C LYS A 101 -30.07 -6.60 -28.25
N ALA A 102 -29.86 -5.51 -29.00
CA ALA A 102 -28.62 -4.75 -28.97
C ALA A 102 -28.30 -4.13 -27.59
N GLN A 103 -29.30 -3.60 -26.88
CA GLN A 103 -29.11 -3.05 -25.54
C GLN A 103 -28.85 -4.14 -24.49
N VAL A 104 -29.50 -5.31 -24.64
CA VAL A 104 -29.23 -6.46 -23.78
C VAL A 104 -27.78 -6.91 -23.92
N VAL A 105 -27.27 -7.00 -25.15
CA VAL A 105 -25.86 -7.36 -25.42
C VAL A 105 -24.91 -6.32 -24.80
N ASP A 106 -25.14 -5.02 -25.02
CA ASP A 106 -24.32 -3.95 -24.42
C ASP A 106 -24.31 -4.01 -22.87
N PHE A 107 -25.45 -4.30 -22.24
CA PHE A 107 -25.51 -4.41 -20.77
C PHE A 107 -24.80 -5.66 -20.24
N ILE A 108 -24.83 -6.76 -21.00
CA ILE A 108 -24.08 -7.98 -20.68
C ILE A 108 -22.58 -7.71 -20.81
N GLU A 109 -22.14 -7.09 -21.91
CA GLU A 109 -20.72 -6.74 -22.11
C GLU A 109 -20.20 -5.83 -20.99
N LYS A 110 -20.95 -4.78 -20.64
CA LYS A 110 -20.60 -3.91 -19.50
C LYS A 110 -20.50 -4.67 -18.17
N SER A 111 -21.41 -5.62 -17.95
CA SER A 111 -21.39 -6.45 -16.74
C SER A 111 -20.17 -7.38 -16.71
N LEU A 112 -19.79 -7.95 -17.85
CA LEU A 112 -18.59 -8.78 -17.98
C LEU A 112 -17.32 -7.95 -17.73
N THR A 113 -17.23 -6.75 -18.29
CA THR A 113 -16.10 -5.84 -18.01
C THR A 113 -16.01 -5.48 -16.53
N ASP A 114 -17.14 -5.24 -15.84
CA ASP A 114 -17.12 -4.97 -14.40
C ASP A 114 -16.74 -6.23 -13.57
N ILE A 115 -17.01 -7.45 -14.06
CA ILE A 115 -16.53 -8.71 -13.45
C ILE A 115 -15.02 -8.85 -13.63
N GLU A 116 -14.49 -8.64 -14.83
CA GLU A 116 -13.04 -8.69 -15.09
C GLU A 116 -12.28 -7.71 -14.18
N ARG A 117 -12.80 -6.49 -14.03
CA ARG A 117 -12.24 -5.50 -13.08
C ARG A 117 -12.26 -5.99 -11.63
N LEU A 118 -13.32 -6.68 -11.22
CA LEU A 118 -13.42 -7.25 -9.87
C LEU A 118 -12.37 -8.35 -9.66
N ASP A 119 -12.19 -9.23 -10.65
CA ASP A 119 -11.18 -10.29 -10.63
C ASP A 119 -9.77 -9.69 -10.52
N ASP A 120 -9.43 -8.71 -11.36
CA ASP A 120 -8.16 -7.98 -11.29
C ASP A 120 -7.93 -7.36 -9.89
N MET A 121 -8.97 -6.81 -9.28
CA MET A 121 -8.89 -6.21 -7.95
C MET A 121 -8.59 -7.26 -6.88
N VAL A 122 -9.22 -8.43 -6.96
CA VAL A 122 -9.00 -9.55 -6.05
C VAL A 122 -7.58 -10.11 -6.21
N GLU A 123 -7.12 -10.30 -7.45
CA GLU A 123 -5.75 -10.77 -7.73
C GLU A 123 -4.72 -9.79 -7.16
N ASN A 124 -4.90 -8.49 -7.38
CA ASN A 124 -4.03 -7.46 -6.82
C ASN A 124 -3.99 -7.47 -5.29
N MET A 125 -5.13 -7.70 -4.63
CA MET A 125 -5.19 -7.83 -3.16
C MET A 125 -4.47 -9.10 -2.66
N LEU A 126 -4.66 -10.22 -3.35
CA LEU A 126 -3.97 -11.48 -3.02
C LEU A 126 -2.46 -11.32 -3.17
N LEU A 127 -2.01 -10.65 -4.23
CA LEU A 127 -0.60 -10.34 -4.46
C LEU A 127 -0.05 -9.43 -3.35
N ALA A 128 -0.73 -8.34 -3.03
CA ALA A 128 -0.34 -7.44 -1.95
C ALA A 128 -0.23 -8.17 -0.60
N SER A 129 -1.20 -9.03 -0.28
CA SER A 129 -1.18 -9.84 0.94
C SER A 129 -0.01 -10.82 0.98
N LYS A 130 0.34 -11.44 -0.16
CA LYS A 130 1.49 -12.34 -0.25
C LYS A 130 2.82 -11.61 -0.02
N ILE A 131 2.94 -10.39 -0.53
CA ILE A 131 4.11 -9.52 -0.36
C ILE A 131 4.24 -9.08 1.11
N ASP A 132 3.15 -8.60 1.71
CA ASP A 132 3.14 -8.15 3.12
C ASP A 132 3.49 -9.26 4.10
N ASN A 133 3.04 -10.49 3.83
CA ASN A 133 3.35 -11.66 4.66
C ASN A 133 4.74 -12.25 4.38
N SER A 134 5.59 -11.59 3.57
CA SER A 134 6.91 -12.09 3.13
C SER A 134 6.88 -13.49 2.47
N SER A 135 5.69 -13.93 2.06
CA SER A 135 5.45 -15.25 1.46
C SER A 135 5.64 -15.24 -0.06
N TYR A 136 5.72 -14.06 -0.67
CA TYR A 136 6.00 -13.92 -2.09
C TYR A 136 7.52 -14.02 -2.33
N THR A 137 7.93 -15.08 -3.00
CA THR A 137 9.30 -15.19 -3.53
C THR A 137 9.35 -14.51 -4.89
N PHE A 138 10.22 -13.51 -5.06
CA PHE A 138 10.49 -12.88 -6.36
C PHE A 138 11.49 -13.73 -7.16
N PRO A 139 11.06 -14.58 -8.11
CA PRO A 139 11.97 -15.36 -8.93
C PRO A 139 12.85 -14.41 -9.74
N LYS A 140 14.18 -14.55 -9.59
CA LYS A 140 15.13 -13.74 -10.36
C LYS A 140 15.50 -14.48 -11.64
N ALA A 141 15.21 -13.85 -12.78
CA ALA A 141 15.66 -14.29 -14.09
C ALA A 141 16.38 -13.12 -14.80
N SER A 142 17.38 -13.44 -15.62
CA SER A 142 17.96 -12.45 -16.54
C SER A 142 17.07 -12.33 -17.77
N PHE A 143 16.70 -11.11 -18.15
CA PHE A 143 15.92 -10.85 -19.36
C PHE A 143 16.18 -9.44 -19.91
N SER A 144 15.84 -9.23 -21.18
CA SER A 144 15.89 -7.91 -21.82
C SER A 144 14.73 -7.03 -21.35
N LEU A 145 15.05 -5.98 -20.59
CA LEU A 145 14.08 -4.95 -20.20
C LEU A 145 13.62 -4.14 -21.41
N SER A 146 14.52 -3.87 -22.37
CA SER A 146 14.16 -3.18 -23.62
C SER A 146 13.02 -3.92 -24.33
N ASN A 147 13.13 -5.24 -24.48
CA ASN A 147 12.09 -6.05 -25.14
C ASN A 147 10.81 -6.10 -24.31
N LEU A 148 10.91 -6.11 -22.98
CA LEU A 148 9.75 -6.12 -22.09
C LEU A 148 8.94 -4.82 -22.26
N VAL A 149 9.60 -3.66 -22.18
CA VAL A 149 8.94 -2.35 -22.30
C VAL A 149 8.33 -2.19 -23.69
N ASP A 150 9.08 -2.54 -24.75
CA ASP A 150 8.60 -2.45 -26.13
C ASP A 150 7.34 -3.31 -26.36
N ASN A 151 7.33 -4.56 -25.89
CA ASN A 151 6.15 -5.43 -25.98
C ASN A 151 4.92 -4.85 -25.25
N ILE A 152 5.12 -4.24 -24.08
CA ILE A 152 4.04 -3.63 -23.30
C ILE A 152 3.47 -2.42 -24.04
N VAL A 153 4.33 -1.54 -24.55
CA VAL A 153 3.89 -0.35 -25.30
C VAL A 153 3.12 -0.77 -26.56
N ASN A 154 3.66 -1.71 -27.34
CA ASN A 154 2.99 -2.20 -28.55
C ASN A 154 1.61 -2.79 -28.24
N ARG A 155 1.49 -3.58 -27.17
CA ARG A 155 0.20 -4.13 -26.72
C ARG A 155 -0.80 -3.02 -26.34
N LEU A 156 -0.35 -2.03 -25.57
CA LEU A 156 -1.20 -0.94 -25.10
C LEU A 156 -1.63 -0.02 -26.26
N GLN A 157 -0.73 0.24 -27.22
CA GLN A 157 -1.02 1.02 -28.42
C GLN A 157 -2.12 0.36 -29.29
N ILE A 158 -2.06 -0.97 -29.47
CA ILE A 158 -3.05 -1.73 -30.26
C ILE A 158 -4.42 -1.73 -29.59
N SER A 159 -4.48 -1.93 -28.27
CA SER A 159 -5.75 -1.96 -27.50
C SER A 159 -6.53 -0.64 -27.52
N LYS A 160 -5.88 0.44 -27.97
CA LYS A 160 -6.31 1.82 -27.88
C LYS A 160 -6.50 2.47 -29.26
N CYS A 161 -6.51 1.69 -30.34
CA CYS A 161 -6.59 2.21 -31.70
C CYS A 161 -8.03 2.51 -32.16
N ASP A 162 -8.82 3.24 -31.36
CA ASP A 162 -10.16 3.69 -31.73
C ASP A 162 -10.21 5.22 -31.83
N CYS A 163 -10.01 5.72 -33.06
CA CYS A 163 -10.23 7.06 -33.65
C CYS A 163 -9.98 8.39 -32.89
N ASN A 164 -9.66 8.40 -31.59
CA ASN A 164 -9.51 9.60 -30.76
C ASN A 164 -8.34 9.50 -29.75
N GLN A 165 -7.40 8.58 -29.96
CA GLN A 165 -6.47 8.16 -28.90
C GLN A 165 -5.06 8.72 -28.99
N GLN A 166 -4.45 8.70 -27.81
CA GLN A 166 -3.17 9.24 -27.42
C GLN A 166 -2.00 8.49 -28.07
N ILE A 167 -1.06 9.21 -28.70
CA ILE A 167 0.12 8.60 -29.33
C ILE A 167 1.16 8.32 -28.26
N ILE A 168 1.64 7.08 -28.14
CA ILE A 168 2.78 6.74 -27.29
C ILE A 168 4.06 6.82 -28.15
N GLU A 169 4.90 7.81 -27.87
CA GLU A 169 6.23 7.96 -28.44
C GLU A 169 7.24 7.23 -27.56
N VAL A 170 8.11 6.43 -28.18
CA VAL A 170 8.97 5.48 -27.47
C VAL A 170 10.43 5.70 -27.83
N GLU A 171 11.27 5.93 -26.81
CA GLU A 171 12.71 6.03 -26.93
C GLU A 171 13.37 4.99 -26.01
N ILE A 172 13.56 3.76 -26.52
CA ILE A 172 14.14 2.65 -25.75
C ILE A 172 15.57 2.39 -26.21
N GLU A 173 16.52 2.56 -25.30
CA GLU A 173 17.90 2.11 -25.51
C GLU A 173 17.94 0.58 -25.65
N PRO A 174 18.56 0.04 -26.72
CA PRO A 174 18.54 -1.39 -27.00
C PRO A 174 19.46 -2.19 -26.05
N LYS A 175 19.15 -3.48 -25.87
CA LYS A 175 19.97 -4.45 -25.12
C LYS A 175 20.21 -4.09 -23.64
N ILE A 176 19.25 -3.42 -23.00
CA ILE A 176 19.26 -3.26 -21.53
C ILE A 176 18.80 -4.58 -20.91
N GLU A 177 19.72 -5.32 -20.30
CA GLU A 177 19.43 -6.54 -19.56
C GLU A 177 19.38 -6.27 -18.05
N ILE A 178 18.45 -6.96 -17.38
CA ILE A 178 18.30 -6.90 -15.93
C ILE A 178 18.06 -8.28 -15.34
N THR A 179 18.41 -8.44 -14.07
CA THR A 179 18.09 -9.62 -13.27
C THR A 179 16.98 -9.27 -12.28
N GLY A 180 15.81 -9.87 -12.45
CA GLY A 180 14.65 -9.59 -11.59
C GLY A 180 13.47 -10.51 -11.84
N ASP A 181 12.35 -10.22 -11.17
CA ASP A 181 11.08 -10.90 -11.44
C ASP A 181 10.44 -10.26 -12.67
N LYS A 182 10.46 -11.02 -13.77
CA LYS A 182 9.89 -10.60 -15.04
C LYS A 182 8.40 -10.29 -14.91
N PHE A 183 7.63 -11.06 -14.15
CA PHE A 183 6.18 -10.84 -13.99
C PHE A 183 5.90 -9.59 -13.17
N ALA A 184 6.60 -9.42 -12.05
CA ALA A 184 6.46 -8.22 -11.22
C ALA A 184 6.82 -6.95 -12.00
N LEU A 185 7.93 -6.97 -12.76
CA LEU A 185 8.34 -5.83 -13.57
C LEU A 185 7.41 -5.58 -14.77
N THR A 186 6.85 -6.64 -15.37
CA THR A 186 5.79 -6.50 -16.38
C THR A 186 4.57 -5.76 -15.81
N SER A 187 4.14 -6.14 -14.60
CA SER A 187 3.02 -5.50 -13.91
C SER A 187 3.31 -4.04 -13.56
N VAL A 188 4.51 -3.73 -13.03
CA VAL A 188 4.90 -2.35 -12.70
C VAL A 188 4.90 -1.46 -13.94
N VAL A 189 5.56 -1.89 -15.02
CA VAL A 189 5.65 -1.11 -16.26
C VAL A 189 4.27 -0.92 -16.89
N THR A 190 3.45 -1.98 -16.91
CA THR A 190 2.06 -1.90 -17.42
C THR A 190 1.25 -0.87 -16.62
N ASN A 191 1.27 -0.96 -15.29
CA ASN A 191 0.55 -0.02 -14.41
C ASN A 191 1.02 1.44 -14.58
N LEU A 192 2.32 1.67 -14.75
CA LEU A 192 2.86 3.02 -14.95
C LEU A 192 2.37 3.62 -16.28
N ILE A 193 2.46 2.87 -17.37
CA ILE A 193 2.04 3.35 -18.69
C ILE A 193 0.52 3.52 -18.73
N GLU A 194 -0.25 2.58 -18.17
CA GLU A 194 -1.71 2.71 -18.09
C GLU A 194 -2.16 3.92 -17.29
N ASN A 195 -1.53 4.17 -16.15
CA ASN A 195 -1.78 5.40 -15.38
C ASN A 195 -1.41 6.64 -16.18
N ALA A 196 -0.27 6.62 -16.87
CA ALA A 196 0.16 7.74 -17.67
C ALA A 196 -0.87 8.07 -18.76
N VAL A 197 -1.38 7.07 -19.49
CA VAL A 197 -2.45 7.26 -20.49
C VAL A 197 -3.79 7.67 -19.86
N LYS A 198 -4.12 7.17 -18.67
CA LYS A 198 -5.40 7.47 -18.01
C LYS A 198 -5.48 8.93 -17.53
N TYR A 199 -4.36 9.50 -17.09
CA TYR A 199 -4.32 10.83 -16.48
C TYR A 199 -3.77 11.92 -17.41
N SER A 200 -3.30 11.56 -18.60
CA SER A 200 -2.85 12.50 -19.61
C SER A 200 -4.01 13.16 -20.35
N LYS A 201 -3.78 14.36 -20.91
CA LYS A 201 -4.85 15.08 -21.62
C LYS A 201 -5.18 14.37 -22.94
N PRO A 202 -6.43 14.46 -23.42
CA PRO A 202 -6.76 13.95 -24.76
C PRO A 202 -5.81 14.52 -25.82
N CYS A 203 -5.33 13.66 -26.71
CA CYS A 203 -4.43 14.00 -27.83
C CYS A 203 -3.00 14.47 -27.48
N GLU A 204 -2.57 14.40 -26.21
CA GLU A 204 -1.18 14.74 -25.82
C GLU A 204 -0.26 13.53 -25.99
N ALA A 205 0.86 13.66 -26.71
CA ALA A 205 1.78 12.53 -26.90
C ALA A 205 2.40 12.07 -25.57
N LEU A 206 2.32 10.76 -25.29
CA LEU A 206 2.95 10.14 -24.13
C LEU A 206 4.37 9.72 -24.50
N ASN A 207 5.37 10.29 -23.85
CA ASN A 207 6.77 9.93 -24.07
C ASN A 207 7.23 8.87 -23.07
N VAL A 208 7.64 7.69 -23.56
CA VAL A 208 8.24 6.62 -22.76
C VAL A 208 9.71 6.49 -23.11
N LYS A 209 10.60 6.70 -22.14
CA LYS A 209 12.06 6.60 -22.34
C LYS A 209 12.69 5.54 -21.45
N LEU A 210 13.49 4.66 -22.03
CA LEU A 210 14.32 3.70 -21.30
C LEU A 210 15.79 3.93 -21.63
N PHE A 211 16.61 4.30 -20.65
CA PHE A 211 18.04 4.54 -20.85
C PHE A 211 18.88 4.21 -19.62
N LYS A 212 20.18 3.99 -19.83
CA LYS A 212 21.15 3.76 -18.76
C LYS A 212 22.00 5.01 -18.51
N LYS A 213 22.02 5.50 -17.28
CA LYS A 213 22.83 6.65 -16.86
C LYS A 213 23.47 6.38 -15.51
N GLU A 214 24.75 6.70 -15.36
CA GLU A 214 25.49 6.57 -14.07
C GLU A 214 25.39 5.17 -13.43
N GLY A 215 25.38 4.13 -14.25
CA GLY A 215 25.26 2.73 -13.79
C GLY A 215 23.85 2.31 -13.36
N LYS A 216 22.86 3.20 -13.43
CA LYS A 216 21.45 2.93 -13.14
C LYS A 216 20.62 2.90 -14.43
N ILE A 217 19.54 2.14 -14.40
CA ILE A 217 18.57 2.07 -15.49
C ILE A 217 17.39 2.97 -15.12
N HIS A 218 17.00 3.83 -16.06
CA HIS A 218 15.93 4.79 -15.92
C HIS A 218 14.82 4.46 -16.91
N LEU A 219 13.59 4.36 -16.39
CA LEU A 219 12.35 4.37 -17.18
C LEU A 219 11.62 5.68 -16.84
N GLN A 220 11.33 6.49 -17.84
CA GLN A 220 10.62 7.77 -17.73
C GLN A 220 9.34 7.74 -18.55
#